data_AF-A0A1W1XER6-F1
#
_entry.id   AF-A0A1W1XER6-F1
#
_cell.length_a   1.000
_cell.length_b   1.000
_cell.length_c   1.000
_cell.angle_alpha   90.00
_cell.angle_beta   90.00
_cell.angle_gamma   90.00
#
_symmetry.space_group_name_H-M   'P 1'
#
loop_
_entity.id
_entity.type
_entity.pdbx_description
1 polymer ?
#
loop_
_entity_poly.entity_id
_entity_poly.type
_entity_poly.pdbx_seq_one_letter_code
_entity_poly.pdbx_strand_id
1 'polypeptide(L)' 'MTFRRGQRVEIHRRSEDESWEPYMDEYVGARGVITDPDTSKNDPSALVEVTLDDRGTHRFPQDCLRLLEE' A
#
# COMPACT_ATOMS: atom_id res chain seq x y z
N MET A 1 -11.84 1.93 -5.06
CA MET A 1 -11.99 2.11 -3.60
C MET A 1 -10.99 3.17 -3.18
N THR A 2 -11.35 4.09 -2.28
CA THR A 2 -10.45 5.18 -1.87
C THR A 2 -9.88 4.86 -0.50
N PHE A 3 -8.57 4.77 -0.43
CA PHE A 3 -7.83 4.62 0.82
C PHE A 3 -7.87 5.92 1.65
N ARG A 4 -7.89 5.78 2.97
CA ARG A 4 -7.86 6.90 3.91
C ARG A 4 -6.70 6.71 4.88
N ARG A 5 -6.07 7.83 5.25
CA ARG A 5 -5.05 7.87 6.30
C ARG A 5 -5.59 7.23 7.59
N GLY A 6 -4.77 6.38 8.22
CA GLY A 6 -5.10 5.67 9.45
C GLY A 6 -5.78 4.32 9.25
N GLN A 7 -6.14 3.93 8.02
CA GLN A 7 -6.67 2.59 7.75
C GLN A 7 -5.58 1.53 7.79
N ARG A 8 -5.90 0.37 8.36
CA ARG A 8 -5.03 -0.81 8.34
C ARG A 8 -5.18 -1.51 7.00
N VAL A 9 -4.05 -1.86 6.40
CA VAL A 9 -3.96 -2.55 5.11
C VAL A 9 -2.98 -3.70 5.19
N GLU A 10 -3.13 -4.64 4.27
CA GLU A 10 -2.18 -5.72 4.02
C GLU A 10 -1.79 -5.68 2.55
N ILE A 11 -0.50 -5.91 2.25
CA ILE A 11 -0.06 -6.16 0.89
C ILE A 11 -0.49 -7.59 0.53
N HIS A 12 -1.61 -7.74 -0.16
CA HIS A 12 -2.22 -9.05 -0.39
C HIS A 12 -1.57 -9.80 -1.57
N ARG A 13 -1.03 -9.06 -2.54
CA ARG A 13 -0.45 -9.60 -3.77
C ARG A 13 0.67 -8.69 -4.27
N ARG A 14 1.49 -9.20 -5.20
CA ARG A 14 2.37 -8.34 -6.01
C ARG A 14 1.56 -7.43 -6.93
N SER A 15 2.02 -6.19 -7.10
CA SER A 15 1.48 -5.31 -8.13
C SER A 15 1.99 -5.71 -9.52
N GLU A 16 1.21 -5.39 -10.56
CA GLU A 16 1.62 -5.48 -11.96
C GLU A 16 2.23 -4.15 -12.47
N ASP A 17 2.30 -3.14 -11.61
CA ASP A 17 2.80 -1.81 -11.92
C ASP A 17 4.34 -1.81 -12.02
N GLU A 18 4.89 -0.92 -12.87
CA GLU A 18 6.33 -0.76 -13.06
C GLU A 18 7.04 -0.26 -11.79
N SER A 19 6.29 0.33 -10.86
CA SER A 19 6.78 0.77 -9.56
C SER A 19 7.08 -0.38 -8.59
N TRP A 20 6.71 -1.63 -8.94
CA TRP A 20 6.96 -2.80 -8.10
C TRP A 20 8.37 -3.34 -8.29
N GLU A 21 9.17 -3.27 -7.23
CA GLU A 21 10.54 -3.79 -7.25
C GLU A 21 10.61 -5.21 -6.68
N PRO A 22 11.57 -6.06 -7.11
CA PRO A 22 11.68 -7.45 -6.66
C PRO A 22 11.81 -7.64 -5.14
N TYR A 23 12.35 -6.66 -4.41
CA TYR A 23 12.44 -6.72 -2.94
C TYR A 23 11.06 -6.56 -2.28
N MET A 24 10.07 -5.99 -2.97
CA MET A 24 8.73 -5.77 -2.44
C MET A 24 7.93 -7.08 -2.33
N ASP A 25 8.33 -8.13 -3.06
CA ASP A 25 7.75 -9.47 -2.90
C ASP A 25 7.90 -10.00 -1.46
N GLU A 26 8.94 -9.57 -0.73
CA GLU A 26 9.10 -9.91 0.69
C GLU A 26 8.05 -9.25 1.61
N TYR A 27 7.36 -8.22 1.13
CA TYR A 27 6.28 -7.56 1.86
C TYR A 27 4.91 -8.14 1.54
N VAL A 28 4.77 -9.07 0.60
CA VAL A 28 3.49 -9.74 0.36
C VAL A 28 3.10 -10.54 1.59
N GLY A 29 1.92 -10.24 2.15
CA GLY A 29 1.41 -10.74 3.43
C GLY A 29 1.74 -9.84 4.62
N ALA A 30 2.55 -8.78 4.44
CA ALA A 30 2.84 -7.82 5.49
C ALA A 30 1.68 -6.86 5.71
N ARG A 31 1.53 -6.43 6.97
CA ARG A 31 0.48 -5.52 7.42
C ARG A 31 1.06 -4.17 7.74
N GLY A 32 0.27 -3.14 7.52
CA GLY A 32 0.64 -1.78 7.83
C GLY A 32 -0.55 -0.85 7.98
N VAL A 33 -0.24 0.43 8.12
CA VAL A 33 -1.20 1.51 8.22
C VAL A 33 -0.92 2.55 7.14
N ILE A 34 -1.98 3.06 6.54
CA ILE A 34 -1.87 4.12 5.54
C ILE A 34 -1.48 5.41 6.26
N THR A 35 -0.29 5.91 5.99
CA THR A 35 0.18 7.20 6.53
C THR A 35 -0.19 8.35 5.62
N ASP A 36 -0.11 8.12 4.31
CA ASP A 36 -0.56 9.08 3.31
C ASP A 36 -1.23 8.35 2.13
N PRO A 37 -2.53 8.55 1.89
CA PRO A 37 -3.21 7.91 0.77
C PRO A 37 -2.85 8.52 -0.59
N ASP A 38 -2.02 9.57 -0.64
CA ASP A 38 -1.64 10.39 -1.81
C ASP A 38 -2.78 10.56 -2.82
N THR A 39 -3.96 10.91 -2.29
CA THR A 39 -5.19 11.18 -3.06
C THR A 39 -5.26 12.64 -3.51
N SER A 40 -4.13 13.33 -3.69
CA SER A 40 -4.13 14.76 -4.05
C SER A 40 -4.78 15.01 -5.42
N LYS A 41 -4.91 13.97 -6.25
CA LYS A 41 -5.73 13.90 -7.46
C LYS A 41 -6.32 12.50 -7.51
N ASN A 42 -7.52 12.30 -8.07
CA ASN A 42 -8.13 10.97 -8.25
C ASN A 42 -7.35 10.11 -9.29
N ASP A 43 -6.03 10.07 -9.21
CA ASP A 43 -5.16 9.32 -10.09
C ASP A 43 -5.10 7.87 -9.61
N PRO A 44 -5.62 6.91 -10.40
CA PRO A 44 -5.61 5.49 -10.02
C PRO A 44 -4.19 4.89 -10.02
N SER A 45 -3.22 5.58 -10.62
CA SER A 45 -1.79 5.23 -10.61
C SER A 45 -1.00 5.88 -9.47
N ALA A 46 -1.65 6.61 -8.55
CA ALA A 46 -0.97 7.21 -7.42
C ALA A 46 -0.54 6.13 -6.42
N LEU A 47 0.71 6.22 -5.97
CA LEU A 47 1.26 5.35 -4.93
C LEU A 47 0.73 5.77 -3.55
N VAL A 48 0.35 4.80 -2.73
CA VAL A 48 -0.10 5.00 -1.36
C VAL A 48 1.06 4.75 -0.42
N GLU A 49 1.28 5.68 0.50
CA GLU A 49 2.28 5.54 1.55
C GLU A 49 1.72 4.72 2.72
N VAL A 50 2.36 3.58 2.97
CA VAL A 50 2.01 2.62 4.00
C VAL A 50 3.21 2.41 4.92
N THR A 51 2.98 2.58 6.21
CA THR A 51 3.94 2.21 7.24
C THR A 51 3.67 0.78 7.70
N LEU A 52 4.62 -0.10 7.42
CA LEU A 52 4.61 -1.50 7.83
C LEU A 52 5.15 -1.63 9.26
N ASP A 53 4.52 -2.49 10.07
CA ASP A 53 4.78 -2.61 11.52
C ASP A 53 6.29 -2.76 11.85
N ASP A 54 7.02 -3.56 11.07
CA ASP A 54 8.45 -3.87 11.32
C ASP A 54 9.39 -3.49 10.17
N ARG A 55 8.89 -2.80 9.13
CA ARG A 55 9.68 -2.53 7.90
C ARG A 55 9.76 -1.05 7.54
N GLY A 56 9.12 -0.17 8.32
CA GLY A 56 9.11 1.27 8.09
C GLY A 56 8.10 1.70 7.03
N THR A 57 8.27 2.92 6.51
CA THR A 57 7.33 3.56 5.59
C THR A 57 7.74 3.33 4.14
N HIS A 58 6.84 2.74 3.34
CA HIS A 58 7.04 2.41 1.93
C HIS A 58 5.84 2.86 1.10
N ARG A 59 6.06 3.04 -0.19
CA ARG A 59 5.01 3.45 -1.14
C ARG A 59 4.63 2.27 -2.02
N PHE A 60 3.33 1.98 -2.06
CA PHE A 60 2.80 0.84 -2.78
C PHE A 60 1.67 1.26 -3.73
N PRO A 61 1.55 0.61 -4.90
CA PRO A 61 0.39 0.77 -5.76
C PRO A 61 -0.91 0.38 -5.04
N GLN A 62 -2.01 1.06 -5.37
CA GLN A 62 -3.31 0.80 -4.74
C GLN A 62 -3.84 -0.62 -5.00
N ASP A 63 -3.46 -1.24 -6.11
CA ASP A 63 -3.98 -2.54 -6.53
C ASP A 63 -3.48 -3.72 -5.66
N CYS A 64 -2.32 -3.55 -5.02
CA CYS A 64 -1.71 -4.57 -4.18
C CYS A 64 -2.18 -4.50 -2.72
N LEU A 65 -2.74 -3.36 -2.32
CA LEU A 65 -3.22 -3.09 -0.97
C LEU A 65 -4.64 -3.61 -0.78
N ARG A 66 -4.85 -4.30 0.34
CA ARG A 66 -6.17 -4.75 0.78
C ARG A 66 -6.47 -4.18 2.15
N LEU A 67 -7.64 -3.57 2.31
CA LEU A 67 -8.11 -3.12 3.61
C LEU A 67 -8.31 -4.31 4.55
N LEU A 68 -7.71 -4.22 5.74
CA LEU A 68 -8.01 -5.07 6.86
C LEU A 68 -9.16 -4.41 7.62
N GLU A 69 -10.39 -4.65 7.18
CA GLU A 69 -11.58 -4.25 7.93
C GLU A 69 -11.69 -5.17 9.17
N GLU A 70 -11.86 -4.56 10.35
CA GLU A 70 -12.37 -5.22 11.56
C GLU A 70 -13.77 -4.68 11.85
#